data_AF-A0A3L7XNE9-F1
#
_entry.id   AF-A0A3L7XNE9-F1
#
_cell.length_a   1.000
_cell.length_b   1.000
_cell.length_c   1.000
_cell.angle_alpha   90.00
_cell.angle_beta   90.00
_cell.angle_gamma   90.00
#
_symmetry.space_group_name_H-M   'P 1'
#
loop_
_entity.id
_entity.type
_entity.pdbx_description
1 polymer ?
#
loop_
_entity_poly.entity_id
_entity_poly.type
_entity_poly.pdbx_seq_one_letter_code
_entity_poly.pdbx_strand_id
1 'polypeptide(L)'
;MPQMTLYAPDITCEHCIATIGRTVAAVEGARFLGGDPNSKTFTVEVAGGAVLDRVAEALAEEGYPLGDADAPDAAPAHPGMTTLGMIGMPMGSAPSASAVAMHHAPTPGFKPRYLKVERTEAGADITYSCPCGSTTEVFHLDRAQADQAPHSCCGHTLVGANAADRLRTRLGDGYDIDVQHMLMPWGQPVEAAQAVPKG
;
A
#
# COMPACT_ATOMS: atom_id res chain seq x y z
N MET A 1 14.86 -11.07 12.81
CA MET A 1 13.62 -11.33 12.08
C MET A 1 12.82 -10.05 12.08
N PRO A 2 12.30 -9.58 10.94
CA PRO A 2 11.47 -8.38 10.91
C PRO A 2 10.17 -8.62 11.69
N GLN A 3 9.84 -7.67 12.57
CA GLN A 3 8.53 -7.59 13.23
C GLN A 3 7.59 -6.72 12.40
N MET A 4 6.33 -7.13 12.27
CA MET A 4 5.29 -6.41 11.56
C MET A 4 3.96 -6.53 12.28
N THR A 5 3.18 -5.45 12.25
CA THR A 5 1.81 -5.42 12.77
C THR A 5 0.85 -5.75 11.64
N LEU A 6 -0.12 -6.62 11.90
CA LEU A 6 -1.17 -7.07 10.98
C LEU A 6 -2.54 -6.71 11.55
N TYR A 7 -3.51 -6.49 10.68
CA TYR A 7 -4.90 -6.18 11.01
C TYR A 7 -5.81 -7.37 10.67
N ALA A 8 -6.63 -7.78 11.64
CA ALA A 8 -7.64 -8.81 11.46
C ALA A 8 -8.98 -8.32 12.03
N PRO A 9 -9.98 -8.01 11.17
CA PRO A 9 -11.23 -7.37 11.58
C PRO A 9 -12.10 -8.20 12.54
N ASP A 10 -11.91 -9.52 12.53
CA ASP A 10 -12.65 -10.50 13.33
C ASP A 10 -12.13 -10.66 14.78
N ILE A 11 -11.03 -9.98 15.13
CA ILE A 11 -10.57 -9.94 16.51
C ILE A 11 -11.57 -9.12 17.35
N THR A 12 -12.16 -9.77 18.35
CA THR A 12 -13.17 -9.16 19.23
C THR A 12 -12.87 -9.31 20.72
N CYS A 13 -11.97 -10.21 21.11
CA CYS A 13 -11.62 -10.46 22.51
C CYS A 13 -10.22 -11.07 22.68
N GLU A 14 -9.75 -11.16 23.93
CA GLU A 14 -8.46 -11.76 24.27
C GLU A 14 -8.37 -13.26 23.90
N HIS A 15 -9.48 -14.00 23.86
CA HIS A 15 -9.49 -15.39 23.38
C HIS A 15 -9.16 -15.51 21.88
N CYS A 16 -9.54 -14.53 21.07
CA CYS A 16 -9.16 -14.46 19.66
C CYS A 16 -7.64 -14.28 19.55
N ILE A 17 -7.07 -13.35 20.31
CA ILE A 17 -5.62 -13.10 20.35
C ILE A 17 -4.85 -14.36 20.75
N ALA A 18 -5.31 -15.08 21.77
CA ALA A 18 -4.68 -16.34 22.19
C ALA A 18 -4.76 -17.44 21.12
N THR A 19 -5.84 -17.47 20.35
CA THR A 19 -6.00 -18.42 19.24
C THR A 19 -5.08 -18.08 18.07
N ILE A 20 -5.09 -16.82 17.64
CA ILE A 20 -4.16 -16.29 16.62
C ILE A 20 -2.71 -16.56 17.03
N GLY A 21 -2.35 -16.32 18.30
CA GLY A 21 -1.00 -16.59 18.80
C GLY A 21 -0.59 -18.06 18.69
N ARG A 22 -1.51 -19.01 18.93
CA ARG A 22 -1.25 -20.44 18.75
C ARG A 22 -1.09 -20.82 17.28
N THR A 23 -1.96 -20.30 16.40
CA THR A 23 -1.90 -20.54 14.96
C THR A 23 -0.60 -20.00 14.37
N VAL A 24 -0.22 -18.76 14.71
CA VAL A 24 1.05 -18.14 14.29
C VAL A 24 2.24 -18.95 14.79
N ALA A 25 2.24 -19.38 16.05
CA ALA A 25 3.34 -20.16 16.63
C ALA A 25 3.48 -21.57 16.01
N ALA A 26 2.44 -22.09 15.36
CA ALA A 26 2.49 -23.36 14.62
C ALA A 26 3.18 -23.22 13.25
N VAL A 27 3.33 -22.00 12.72
CA VAL A 27 3.99 -21.75 11.43
C VAL A 27 5.49 -21.61 11.63
N GLU A 28 6.27 -22.52 11.01
CA GLU A 28 7.73 -22.45 11.05
C GLU A 28 8.27 -21.16 10.45
N GLY A 29 9.02 -20.42 11.28
CA GLY A 29 9.59 -19.11 10.92
C GLY A 29 8.72 -17.91 11.28
N ALA A 30 7.59 -18.13 11.97
CA ALA A 30 6.75 -17.07 12.54
C ALA A 30 6.77 -17.11 14.07
N ARG A 31 6.66 -15.95 14.71
CA ARG A 31 6.57 -15.80 16.17
C ARG A 31 5.57 -14.71 16.51
N PHE A 32 4.64 -15.03 17.40
CA PHE A 32 3.70 -14.06 17.94
C PHE A 32 4.36 -13.21 19.02
N LEU A 33 4.25 -11.87 18.92
CA LEU A 33 4.79 -10.93 19.92
C LEU A 33 3.72 -10.37 20.86
N GLY A 34 2.51 -10.13 20.35
CA GLY A 34 1.41 -9.55 21.12
C GLY A 34 0.28 -9.08 20.21
N GLY A 35 -0.87 -8.73 20.77
CA GLY A 35 -1.97 -8.17 20.00
C GLY A 35 -2.98 -7.42 20.87
N ASP A 36 -3.72 -6.51 20.24
CA ASP A 36 -4.69 -5.64 20.88
C ASP A 36 -6.08 -5.83 20.23
N PRO A 37 -7.08 -6.32 20.98
CA PRO A 37 -8.43 -6.52 20.47
C PRO A 37 -9.20 -5.21 20.22
N ASN A 38 -8.84 -4.10 20.88
CA ASN A 38 -9.47 -2.81 20.65
C ASN A 38 -9.06 -2.23 19.29
N SER A 39 -7.78 -2.35 18.95
CA SER A 39 -7.24 -1.93 17.66
C SER A 39 -7.42 -2.97 16.56
N LYS A 40 -7.85 -4.19 16.91
CA LYS A 40 -7.97 -5.33 15.97
C LYS A 40 -6.68 -5.63 15.23
N THR A 41 -5.56 -5.40 15.90
CA THR A 41 -4.21 -5.54 15.35
C THR A 41 -3.38 -6.47 16.21
N PHE A 42 -2.43 -7.16 15.59
CA PHE A 42 -1.48 -8.01 16.30
C PHE A 42 -0.10 -7.95 15.64
N THR A 43 0.94 -8.16 16.42
CA THR A 43 2.34 -8.07 15.99
C THR A 43 2.95 -9.46 15.91
N VAL A 44 3.57 -9.74 14.76
CA VAL A 44 4.29 -10.99 14.50
C VAL A 44 5.70 -10.70 14.01
N GLU A 45 6.64 -11.55 14.39
CA GLU A 45 7.92 -11.67 13.71
C GLU A 45 7.82 -12.79 12.68
N VAL A 46 8.22 -12.51 11.45
CA VAL A 46 8.27 -13.51 10.38
C VAL A 46 9.64 -13.48 9.71
N ALA A 47 10.13 -14.63 9.26
CA ALA A 47 11.43 -14.71 8.59
C ALA A 47 11.42 -14.05 7.19
N GLY A 48 10.25 -13.90 6.56
CA GLY A 48 10.10 -13.24 5.26
C GLY A 48 8.66 -13.29 4.73
N GLY A 49 8.42 -12.69 3.56
CA GLY A 49 7.09 -12.58 2.95
C GLY A 49 6.39 -13.93 2.72
N ALA A 50 7.11 -14.97 2.32
CA ALA A 50 6.53 -16.30 2.12
C ALA A 50 6.04 -16.97 3.43
N VAL A 51 6.64 -16.60 4.58
CA VAL A 51 6.13 -17.05 5.90
C VAL A 51 4.84 -16.32 6.22
N LEU A 52 4.77 -15.03 5.92
CA LEU A 52 3.58 -14.22 6.13
C LEU A 52 2.38 -14.76 5.34
N ASP A 53 2.58 -15.21 4.10
CA ASP A 53 1.51 -15.83 3.31
C ASP A 53 0.98 -17.10 3.97
N ARG A 54 1.88 -17.97 4.48
CA ARG A 54 1.49 -19.17 5.23
C ARG A 54 0.74 -18.84 6.51
N VAL A 55 1.14 -17.78 7.22
CA VAL A 55 0.42 -17.28 8.41
C VAL A 55 -0.97 -16.77 8.02
N ALA A 56 -1.08 -15.98 6.94
CA ALA A 56 -2.34 -15.46 6.47
C ALA A 56 -3.32 -16.57 6.07
N GLU A 57 -2.81 -17.60 5.38
CA GLU A 57 -3.59 -18.78 4.98
C GLU A 57 -4.06 -19.57 6.22
N ALA A 58 -3.15 -19.90 7.14
CA ALA A 58 -3.50 -20.61 8.37
C ALA A 58 -4.52 -19.84 9.24
N LEU A 59 -4.41 -18.50 9.30
CA LEU A 59 -5.37 -17.67 10.01
C LEU A 59 -6.72 -17.62 9.30
N ALA A 60 -6.74 -17.58 7.96
CA ALA A 60 -7.97 -17.62 7.19
C ALA A 60 -8.71 -18.97 7.38
N GLU A 61 -7.99 -20.09 7.45
CA GLU A 61 -8.58 -21.40 7.76
C GLU A 61 -9.21 -21.46 9.16
N GLU A 62 -8.62 -20.77 10.13
CA GLU A 62 -9.13 -20.65 11.50
C GLU A 62 -10.26 -19.60 11.64
N GLY A 63 -10.64 -18.93 10.55
CA GLY A 63 -11.70 -17.93 10.53
C GLY A 63 -11.26 -16.51 10.93
N TYR A 64 -9.97 -16.22 10.86
CA TYR A 64 -9.39 -14.89 11.10
C TYR A 64 -8.69 -14.37 9.83
N PRO A 65 -9.42 -14.10 8.73
CA PRO A 65 -8.81 -13.53 7.55
C PRO A 65 -8.12 -12.19 7.88
N LEU A 66 -6.93 -11.99 7.35
CA LEU A 66 -6.29 -10.66 7.40
C LEU A 66 -7.13 -9.72 6.54
N GLY A 67 -7.42 -8.52 7.05
CA GLY A 67 -8.28 -7.58 6.32
C GLY A 67 -7.64 -7.19 4.98
N ASP A 68 -8.39 -7.31 3.88
CA ASP A 68 -8.00 -6.71 2.62
C ASP A 68 -8.02 -5.18 2.74
N ALA A 69 -7.17 -4.50 1.97
CA ALA A 69 -7.19 -3.04 1.83
C ALA A 69 -8.52 -2.47 1.30
N ASP A 70 -9.44 -3.35 0.90
CA ASP A 70 -10.79 -3.03 0.45
C ASP A 70 -11.82 -3.60 1.43
N ALA A 71 -12.26 -2.78 2.40
CA ALA A 71 -13.66 -2.59 2.82
C ALA A 71 -13.73 -1.83 4.17
N PRO A 72 -14.52 -0.75 4.23
CA PRO A 72 -15.95 -0.96 4.33
C PRO A 72 -16.76 -0.03 3.41
N ASP A 73 -17.32 -0.59 2.33
CA ASP A 73 -18.71 -0.44 1.85
C ASP A 73 -18.79 -1.03 0.43
N ALA A 74 -19.14 -2.31 0.32
CA ALA A 74 -19.50 -2.92 -0.93
C ALA A 74 -20.87 -3.60 -0.77
N ALA A 75 -21.92 -2.81 -0.89
CA ALA A 75 -23.24 -3.26 -1.26
C ALA A 75 -23.99 -2.13 -1.99
N PRO A 76 -24.91 -2.41 -2.93
CA PRO A 76 -24.89 -3.42 -3.98
C PRO A 76 -24.88 -2.76 -5.38
N ALA A 77 -24.48 -3.52 -6.40
CA ALA A 77 -24.63 -3.14 -7.79
C ALA A 77 -26.12 -3.02 -8.17
N HIS A 78 -26.53 -1.84 -8.62
CA HIS A 78 -27.78 -1.64 -9.35
C HIS A 78 -27.49 -1.71 -10.86
N PRO A 79 -28.14 -2.58 -11.65
CA PRO A 79 -28.16 -2.45 -13.10
C PRO A 79 -29.30 -1.52 -13.53
N GLY A 80 -28.95 -0.27 -13.87
CA GLY A 80 -29.86 0.73 -14.41
C GLY A 80 -29.43 1.23 -15.80
N MET A 81 -30.06 0.65 -16.83
CA MET A 81 -30.54 1.27 -18.09
C MET A 81 -29.63 2.13 -19.00
N THR A 82 -29.46 1.60 -20.24
CA THR A 82 -29.80 2.20 -21.56
C THR A 82 -29.18 3.53 -22.04
N THR A 83 -28.46 3.50 -23.18
CA THR A 83 -28.64 4.30 -24.45
C THR A 83 -27.38 4.10 -25.32
N LEU A 84 -27.45 3.47 -26.49
CA LEU A 84 -27.79 4.02 -27.82
C LEU A 84 -27.06 5.33 -28.16
N GLY A 85 -26.06 5.26 -29.04
CA GLY A 85 -25.35 6.42 -29.59
C GLY A 85 -24.17 6.03 -30.48
N MET A 86 -24.46 5.49 -31.66
CA MET A 86 -23.49 5.48 -32.76
C MET A 86 -23.31 6.88 -33.34
N ILE A 87 -22.23 7.03 -34.13
CA ILE A 87 -21.98 8.00 -35.22
C ILE A 87 -20.88 9.02 -34.88
N GLY A 88 -19.74 8.91 -35.58
CA GLY A 88 -18.93 10.08 -35.95
C GLY A 88 -17.42 9.99 -35.74
N MET A 89 -16.70 9.30 -36.63
CA MET A 89 -15.33 9.71 -37.06
C MET A 89 -15.48 10.87 -38.07
N PRO A 90 -14.53 11.82 -38.25
CA PRO A 90 -13.17 11.49 -38.69
C PRO A 90 -11.99 12.40 -38.25
N MET A 91 -10.83 11.82 -38.54
CA MET A 91 -9.43 12.25 -38.55
C MET A 91 -9.08 13.74 -38.64
N GLY A 92 -7.99 14.11 -37.95
CA GLY A 92 -7.28 15.37 -38.17
C GLY A 92 -5.94 15.46 -37.42
N SER A 93 -4.87 15.08 -38.12
CA SER A 93 -3.54 15.71 -38.12
C SER A 93 -2.70 15.78 -36.83
N ALA A 94 -1.64 14.97 -36.81
CA ALA A 94 -0.43 15.23 -36.03
C ALA A 94 0.38 16.39 -36.64
N PRO A 95 1.12 17.12 -35.79
CA PRO A 95 2.54 17.32 -36.10
C PRO A 95 3.44 16.84 -34.95
N SER A 96 4.52 16.14 -35.35
CA SER A 96 5.68 15.90 -34.52
C SER A 96 6.34 17.21 -34.10
N ALA A 97 6.54 17.39 -32.80
CA ALA A 97 7.59 18.26 -32.26
C ALA A 97 7.99 17.73 -30.87
N SER A 98 9.21 17.22 -30.81
CA SER A 98 10.08 17.08 -29.63
C SER A 98 9.41 17.04 -28.25
N ALA A 99 9.25 15.83 -27.71
CA ALA A 99 9.05 15.64 -26.28
C ALA A 99 10.37 15.98 -25.54
N VAL A 100 10.61 17.27 -25.35
CA VAL A 100 11.39 17.72 -24.21
C VAL A 100 10.59 17.28 -23.00
N ALA A 101 11.18 16.45 -22.13
CA ALA A 101 10.57 16.07 -20.86
C ALA A 101 10.15 17.35 -20.14
N MET A 102 8.85 17.67 -20.21
CA MET A 102 8.27 18.74 -19.42
C MET A 102 8.30 18.24 -17.99
N HIS A 103 9.38 18.56 -17.29
CA HIS A 103 9.37 18.64 -15.84
C HIS A 103 8.27 19.64 -15.49
N HIS A 104 7.06 19.14 -15.28
CA HIS A 104 5.97 19.94 -14.76
C HIS A 104 6.43 20.52 -13.44
N ALA A 105 6.28 21.83 -13.28
CA ALA A 105 6.58 22.48 -12.02
C ALA A 105 5.77 21.76 -10.92
N PRO A 106 6.41 21.37 -9.80
CA PRO A 106 5.71 20.73 -8.70
C PRO A 106 4.59 21.64 -8.24
N THR A 107 3.38 21.10 -8.09
CA THR A 107 2.24 21.89 -7.61
C THR A 107 2.40 22.12 -6.10
N PRO A 108 2.56 23.38 -5.63
CA PRO A 108 2.63 23.65 -4.20
C PRO A 108 1.34 23.22 -3.51
N GLY A 109 1.45 22.55 -2.35
CA GLY A 109 0.30 22.02 -1.63
C GLY A 109 -0.33 20.76 -2.25
N PHE A 110 0.34 20.11 -3.20
CA PHE A 110 -0.10 18.82 -3.74
C PHE A 110 -0.28 17.79 -2.62
N LYS A 111 -1.43 17.10 -2.64
CA LYS A 111 -1.70 15.95 -1.78
C LYS A 111 -1.65 14.69 -2.63
N PRO A 112 -0.66 13.80 -2.41
CA PRO A 112 -0.61 12.51 -3.08
C PRO A 112 -1.89 11.73 -2.83
N ARG A 113 -2.31 10.95 -3.81
CA ARG A 113 -3.38 9.97 -3.70
C ARG A 113 -2.80 8.62 -4.08
N TYR A 114 -2.98 7.64 -3.22
CA TYR A 114 -2.71 6.24 -3.53
C TYR A 114 -3.98 5.67 -4.15
N LEU A 115 -3.90 5.35 -5.44
CA LEU A 115 -5.04 5.08 -6.30
C LEU A 115 -5.42 3.59 -6.28
N LYS A 116 -4.42 2.72 -6.15
CA LYS A 116 -4.60 1.27 -6.21
C LYS A 116 -3.47 0.56 -5.49
N VAL A 117 -3.79 -0.52 -4.78
CA VAL A 117 -2.81 -1.42 -4.15
C VAL A 117 -3.13 -2.83 -4.61
N GLU A 118 -2.26 -3.44 -5.41
CA GLU A 118 -2.46 -4.78 -5.97
C GLU A 118 -1.44 -5.77 -5.40
N ARG A 119 -1.88 -6.98 -5.07
CA ARG A 119 -0.98 -8.04 -4.62
C ARG A 119 -0.13 -8.54 -5.79
N THR A 120 1.16 -8.73 -5.57
CA THR A 120 2.09 -9.39 -6.48
C THR A 120 2.77 -10.57 -5.77
N GLU A 121 3.51 -11.40 -6.50
CA GLU A 121 4.24 -12.53 -5.91
C GLU A 121 5.29 -12.06 -4.89
N ALA A 122 6.03 -10.99 -5.20
CA ALA A 122 7.05 -10.42 -4.32
C ALA A 122 6.46 -9.54 -3.20
N GLY A 123 5.32 -8.90 -3.43
CA GLY A 123 4.68 -8.01 -2.46
C GLY A 123 3.47 -7.30 -3.02
N ALA A 124 3.59 -6.00 -3.30
CA ALA A 124 2.49 -5.21 -3.85
C ALA A 124 2.94 -4.15 -4.85
N ASP A 125 2.07 -3.87 -5.81
CA ASP A 125 2.16 -2.72 -6.70
C ASP A 125 1.24 -1.63 -6.19
N ILE A 126 1.80 -0.47 -5.89
CA ILE A 126 1.09 0.67 -5.31
C ILE A 126 1.07 1.80 -6.33
N THR A 127 -0.07 2.01 -6.97
CA THR A 127 -0.26 3.11 -7.92
C THR A 127 -0.54 4.40 -7.18
N TYR A 128 0.17 5.48 -7.51
CA TYR A 128 0.04 6.76 -6.81
C TYR A 128 0.13 7.96 -7.76
N SER A 129 -0.45 9.08 -7.33
CA SER A 129 -0.33 10.36 -8.03
C SER A 129 0.94 11.09 -7.63
N CYS A 130 1.63 11.67 -8.61
CA CYS A 130 2.89 12.38 -8.45
C CYS A 130 2.70 13.90 -8.61
N PRO A 131 3.44 14.75 -7.87
CA PRO A 131 3.37 16.21 -8.00
C PRO A 131 3.75 16.75 -9.39
N CYS A 132 4.40 15.94 -10.24
CA CYS A 132 4.66 16.27 -11.64
C CYS A 132 3.43 16.07 -12.56
N GLY A 133 2.30 15.64 -12.01
CA GLY A 133 1.06 15.39 -12.77
C GLY A 133 0.91 13.96 -13.30
N SER A 134 1.91 13.09 -13.13
CA SER A 134 1.75 11.66 -13.46
C SER A 134 0.78 10.98 -12.47
N THR A 135 -0.14 10.16 -12.98
CA THR A 135 -1.10 9.37 -12.20
C THR A 135 -0.93 7.86 -12.41
N THR A 136 0.11 7.45 -13.14
CA THR A 136 0.38 6.05 -13.50
C THR A 136 1.67 5.53 -12.86
N GLU A 137 2.25 6.25 -11.92
CA GLU A 137 3.46 5.81 -11.21
C GLU A 137 3.12 4.65 -10.28
N VAL A 138 3.96 3.62 -10.29
CA VAL A 138 3.78 2.42 -9.48
C VAL A 138 5.00 2.24 -8.59
N PHE A 139 4.79 2.18 -7.28
CA PHE A 139 5.80 1.75 -6.33
C PHE A 139 5.73 0.22 -6.19
N HIS A 140 6.80 -0.46 -6.56
CA HIS A 140 6.93 -1.91 -6.41
C HIS A 140 7.49 -2.23 -5.01
N LEU A 141 6.62 -2.67 -4.11
CA LEU A 141 6.99 -3.09 -2.77
C LEU A 141 7.41 -4.57 -2.80
N ASP A 142 8.67 -4.85 -2.45
CA ASP A 142 9.19 -6.22 -2.29
C ASP A 142 9.24 -6.61 -0.81
N ARG A 143 8.42 -7.57 -0.37
CA ARG A 143 8.37 -7.99 1.05
C ARG A 143 9.63 -8.74 1.51
N ALA A 144 10.49 -9.20 0.60
CA ALA A 144 11.79 -9.77 0.96
C ALA A 144 12.81 -8.68 1.34
N GLN A 145 12.58 -7.43 0.94
CA GLN A 145 13.46 -6.32 1.22
C GLN A 145 12.99 -5.55 2.47
N ALA A 146 13.78 -5.63 3.54
CA ALA A 146 13.52 -4.86 4.76
C ALA A 146 13.65 -3.34 4.54
N ASP A 147 14.46 -2.93 3.56
CA ASP A 147 14.79 -1.53 3.28
C ASP A 147 14.54 -1.21 1.80
N GLN A 148 13.35 -0.68 1.48
CA GLN A 148 12.98 -0.29 0.12
C GLN A 148 13.72 0.95 -0.34
N ALA A 149 14.19 1.01 -1.59
CA ALA A 149 14.66 2.27 -2.16
C ALA A 149 13.47 3.21 -2.49
N PRO A 150 13.62 4.54 -2.42
CA PRO A 150 12.61 5.45 -2.94
C PRO A 150 12.38 5.22 -4.44
N HIS A 151 11.15 5.43 -4.89
CA HIS A 151 10.79 5.25 -6.29
C HIS A 151 11.60 6.18 -7.21
N SER A 152 12.09 5.61 -8.32
CA SER A 152 13.10 6.22 -9.18
C SER A 152 12.62 7.44 -9.96
N CYS A 153 11.33 7.53 -10.30
CA CYS A 153 10.83 8.58 -11.20
C CYS A 153 10.99 9.99 -10.62
N CYS A 154 10.77 10.16 -9.31
CA CYS A 154 10.96 11.45 -8.64
C CYS A 154 11.84 11.37 -7.39
N GLY A 155 12.30 10.18 -6.97
CA GLY A 155 13.15 10.00 -5.78
C GLY A 155 12.48 10.39 -4.45
N HIS A 156 11.19 10.74 -4.50
CA HIS A 156 10.47 11.42 -3.43
C HIS A 156 9.36 10.56 -2.83
N THR A 157 9.16 9.32 -3.28
CA THR A 157 8.12 8.42 -2.74
C THR A 157 8.75 7.18 -2.15
N LEU A 158 8.31 6.80 -0.96
CA LEU A 158 8.80 5.64 -0.24
C LEU A 158 7.64 4.97 0.48
N VAL A 159 7.57 3.64 0.38
CA VAL A 159 6.60 2.82 1.12
C VAL A 159 7.38 1.84 2.00
N GLY A 160 7.01 1.73 3.26
CA GLY A 160 7.63 0.81 4.21
C GLY A 160 7.76 1.39 5.61
N ALA A 161 8.46 0.67 6.49
CA ALA A 161 8.67 1.12 7.87
C ALA A 161 9.45 2.45 7.92
N ASN A 162 8.93 3.42 8.68
CA ASN A 162 9.51 4.75 8.88
C ASN A 162 9.83 5.47 7.55
N ALA A 163 9.00 5.27 6.52
CA ALA A 163 9.19 5.89 5.21
C ALA A 163 9.34 7.41 5.29
N ALA A 164 8.56 8.07 6.14
CA ALA A 164 8.58 9.51 6.34
C ALA A 164 9.94 9.99 6.87
N ASP A 165 10.45 9.38 7.95
CA ASP A 165 11.74 9.76 8.54
C ASP A 165 12.91 9.44 7.62
N ARG A 166 12.81 8.35 6.86
CA ARG A 166 13.80 7.98 5.84
C ARG A 166 13.83 8.99 4.69
N LEU A 167 12.68 9.50 4.26
CA LEU A 167 12.62 10.58 3.26
C LEU A 167 13.16 11.90 3.82
N ARG A 168 12.78 12.30 5.04
CA ARG A 168 13.31 13.52 5.68
C ARG A 168 14.82 13.49 5.78
N THR A 169 15.38 12.36 6.21
CA THR A 169 16.82 12.17 6.34
C THR A 169 17.55 12.26 5.00
N ARG A 170 16.92 11.79 3.91
CA ARG A 170 17.52 11.79 2.57
C ARG A 170 17.43 13.16 1.88
N LEU A 171 16.30 13.87 2.02
CA LEU A 171 15.98 15.05 1.21
C LEU A 171 16.20 16.40 1.95
N GLY A 172 16.27 16.38 3.28
CA GLY A 172 16.42 17.58 4.10
C GLY A 172 15.17 18.46 4.15
N ASP A 173 15.33 19.70 4.60
CA ASP A 173 14.22 20.59 4.97
C ASP A 173 13.51 21.26 3.79
N GLY A 174 14.00 21.08 2.57
CA GLY A 174 13.43 21.68 1.34
C GLY A 174 12.11 21.06 0.87
N TYR A 175 11.62 20.06 1.58
CA TYR A 175 10.43 19.30 1.23
C TYR A 175 9.44 19.26 2.40
N ASP A 176 8.16 19.29 2.07
CA ASP A 176 7.08 18.84 2.94
C ASP A 176 6.86 17.35 2.72
N ILE A 177 6.77 16.57 3.80
CA ILE A 177 6.52 15.14 3.72
C ILE A 177 5.06 14.86 4.02
N ASP A 178 4.32 14.44 3.01
CA ASP A 178 2.97 13.89 3.18
C ASP A 178 3.08 12.42 3.58
N VAL A 179 2.35 12.04 4.64
CA VAL A 179 2.38 10.68 5.20
C VAL A 179 0.98 10.13 5.20
N GLN A 180 0.81 8.96 4.60
CA GLN A 180 -0.45 8.23 4.60
C GLN A 180 -0.20 6.80 5.08
N HIS A 181 -1.20 6.23 5.73
CA HIS A 181 -1.19 4.84 6.14
C HIS A 181 -2.16 4.09 5.23
N MET A 182 -1.66 3.02 4.62
CA MET A 182 -2.44 2.16 3.74
C MET A 182 -2.39 0.74 4.27
N LEU A 183 -3.50 0.02 4.10
CA LEU A 183 -3.54 -1.40 4.37
C LEU A 183 -3.02 -2.12 3.12
N MET A 184 -2.14 -3.08 3.31
CA MET A 184 -1.66 -3.94 2.23
C MET A 184 -2.69 -5.04 1.92
N PRO A 185 -2.63 -5.69 0.75
CA PRO A 185 -3.53 -6.77 0.39
C PRO A 185 -3.46 -7.99 1.32
N TRP A 186 -2.49 -8.05 2.22
CA TRP A 186 -2.34 -9.08 3.26
C TRP A 186 -2.61 -8.52 4.66
N GLY A 187 -3.33 -7.39 4.77
CA GLY A 187 -3.75 -6.81 6.05
C GLY A 187 -2.66 -6.15 6.88
N GLN A 188 -1.47 -5.91 6.32
CA GLN A 188 -0.44 -5.15 7.02
C GLN A 188 -0.65 -3.63 6.81
N PRO A 189 -0.86 -2.81 7.86
CA PRO A 189 -0.73 -1.36 7.75
C PRO A 189 0.72 -0.99 7.42
N VAL A 190 0.91 -0.20 6.38
CA VAL A 190 2.22 0.30 5.94
C VAL A 190 2.17 1.80 5.75
N GLU A 191 3.23 2.48 6.16
CA GLU A 191 3.43 3.90 5.94
C GLU A 191 3.89 4.14 4.50
N ALA A 192 3.19 5.04 3.81
CA ALA A 192 3.54 5.52 2.49
C ALA A 192 3.78 7.03 2.57
N ALA A 193 5.01 7.44 2.33
CA ALA A 193 5.44 8.82 2.43
C ALA A 193 5.82 9.36 1.05
N GLN A 194 5.42 10.60 0.78
CA GLN A 194 5.82 11.33 -0.42
C GLN A 194 6.30 12.74 -0.08
N ALA A 195 7.46 13.10 -0.60
CA ALA A 195 8.05 14.42 -0.47
C ALA A 195 7.54 15.35 -1.58
N VAL A 196 7.08 16.53 -1.18
CA VAL A 196 6.62 17.60 -2.06
C VAL A 196 7.56 18.79 -1.86
N PRO A 197 8.17 19.36 -2.92
CA PRO A 197 9.03 20.52 -2.78
C PRO A 197 8.30 21.68 -2.12
N LYS A 198 8.94 22.35 -1.16
CA LYS A 198 8.47 23.63 -0.64
C LYS A 198 8.66 24.69 -1.75
N GLY A 199 7.57 25.38 -2.08
CA GLY A 199 7.57 26.49 -3.03
C GLY A 199 8.27 27.73 -2.50
#